data_AF-A0A6A0IGW2-F1
#
_entry.id   AF-A0A6A0IGW2-F1
#
_cell.length_a   1.000
_cell.length_b   1.000
_cell.length_c   1.000
_cell.angle_alpha   90.00
_cell.angle_beta   90.00
_cell.angle_gamma   90.00
#
_symmetry.space_group_name_H-M   'P 1'
#
loop_
_entity.id
_entity.type
_entity.pdbx_description
1 polymer ?
#
loop_
_entity_poly.entity_id
_entity_poly.type
_entity_poly.pdbx_seq_one_letter_code
_entity_poly.pdbx_strand_id
1 'polypeptide(L)'
;MSAPSESAAGSRLLTVVAWGAMLLVSELPEIVIQHAGGRAPGWLAGAKIAFLVLFTGLTLASRALRPLLHYAVVLFTLFAALGAAGLVRTTAWFQERFNYQGVPFFTGYAALFVLDIAVAAAVLGVLWLLKKRRQEFFLAVGDLKAPIEPVPWLGIRRPEPWPKFAVIFGVVAGLCVLVPTLIGLKPSGELLLRALPLLPACLVLAAVNAFTEEAYFRASILSTLLGPLGRGHALLVCVVLFGLAHYLHGSPPGIPGAAMTGFLAYLMGKAMLETRGMLWPWLIHVIPDVVIFFTYALLYVRG
;
A
#
# COMPACT_ATOMS: atom_id res chain seq x y z
N MET A 1 31.79 11.42 22.29
CA MET A 1 31.03 12.49 21.59
C MET A 1 29.61 12.01 21.40
N SER A 2 28.72 12.45 22.28
CA SER A 2 27.27 12.24 22.19
C SER A 2 26.72 13.07 21.03
N ALA A 3 25.88 12.47 20.18
CA ALA A 3 25.14 13.21 19.17
C ALA A 3 24.26 14.27 19.85
N PRO A 4 24.09 15.47 19.27
CA PRO A 4 23.18 16.47 19.84
C PRO A 4 21.78 15.87 19.87
N SER A 5 21.15 15.83 21.04
CA SER A 5 19.73 15.46 21.13
C SER A 5 18.94 16.49 20.32
N GLU A 6 18.32 16.07 19.22
CA GLU A 6 17.34 16.88 18.52
C GLU A 6 16.31 17.40 19.53
N SER A 7 16.03 18.71 19.51
CA SER A 7 15.09 19.28 20.45
C SER A 7 13.70 18.69 20.22
N ALA A 8 12.95 18.43 21.30
CA ALA A 8 11.59 17.88 21.22
C ALA A 8 10.67 18.70 20.30
N ALA A 9 10.91 20.02 20.21
CA ALA A 9 10.20 20.92 19.29
C ALA A 9 10.47 20.63 17.81
N GLY A 10 11.73 20.31 17.44
CA GLY A 10 12.09 19.91 16.08
C GLY A 10 11.44 18.61 15.66
N SER A 11 11.47 17.60 16.54
CA SER A 11 10.80 16.30 16.29
C SER A 11 9.28 16.45 16.13
N ARG A 12 8.64 17.31 16.94
CA ARG A 12 7.20 17.60 16.82
C ARG A 12 6.85 18.28 15.49
N LEU A 13 7.66 19.25 15.05
CA LEU A 13 7.47 19.93 13.77
C LEU A 13 7.53 18.94 12.60
N LEU A 14 8.59 18.11 12.53
CA LEU A 14 8.76 17.11 11.46
C LEU A 14 7.56 16.16 11.41
N THR A 15 7.09 15.72 12.57
CA THR A 15 5.93 14.84 12.69
C THR A 15 4.67 15.49 12.13
N VAL A 16 4.32 16.70 12.60
CA VAL A 16 3.12 17.42 12.14
C VAL A 16 3.16 17.68 10.63
N VAL A 17 4.31 18.10 10.11
CA VAL A 17 4.48 18.39 8.68
C VAL A 17 4.35 17.12 7.85
N ALA A 18 4.97 16.01 8.25
CA ALA A 18 4.88 14.76 7.51
C ALA A 18 3.45 14.20 7.47
N TRP A 19 2.72 14.26 8.60
CA TRP A 19 1.31 13.88 8.68
C TRP A 19 0.43 14.78 7.83
N GLY A 20 0.57 16.10 7.95
CA GLY A 20 -0.19 17.07 7.15
C GLY A 20 0.02 16.84 5.66
N ALA A 21 1.28 16.68 5.23
CA ALA A 21 1.60 16.38 3.84
C ALA A 21 0.94 15.08 3.37
N MET A 22 1.03 13.99 4.14
CA MET A 22 0.40 12.70 3.81
C MET A 22 -1.11 12.84 3.65
N LEU A 23 -1.79 13.43 4.64
CA LEU A 23 -3.24 13.54 4.66
C LEU A 23 -3.76 14.39 3.50
N LEU A 24 -3.07 15.48 3.16
CA LEU A 24 -3.46 16.36 2.05
C LEU A 24 -3.36 15.69 0.67
N VAL A 25 -2.44 14.74 0.48
CA VAL A 25 -2.25 14.07 -0.83
C VAL A 25 -2.94 12.72 -0.92
N SER A 26 -3.19 12.06 0.21
CA SER A 26 -3.98 10.83 0.32
C SER A 26 -5.40 11.01 -0.23
N GLU A 27 -6.22 9.95 -0.24
CA GLU A 27 -7.64 10.04 -0.64
C GLU A 27 -8.53 10.81 0.35
N LEU A 28 -8.00 11.28 1.49
CA LEU A 28 -8.80 11.98 2.50
C LEU A 28 -9.59 13.19 1.95
N PRO A 29 -9.02 14.10 1.12
CA PRO A 29 -9.78 15.20 0.54
C PRO A 29 -10.96 14.71 -0.32
N GLU A 30 -10.76 13.69 -1.14
CA GLU A 30 -11.82 13.06 -1.94
C GLU A 30 -12.91 12.46 -1.06
N ILE A 31 -12.51 11.73 0.01
CA ILE A 31 -13.43 11.16 0.99
C ILE A 31 -14.27 12.25 1.64
N VAL A 32 -13.67 13.35 2.11
CA VAL A 32 -14.39 14.46 2.74
C VAL A 32 -15.37 15.12 1.77
N ILE A 33 -14.95 15.38 0.53
CA ILE A 33 -15.81 15.98 -0.50
C ILE A 33 -17.01 15.07 -0.79
N GLN A 34 -16.80 13.76 -0.90
CA GLN A 34 -17.86 12.81 -1.16
C GLN A 34 -18.87 12.72 0.00
N HIS A 35 -18.41 12.74 1.26
CA HIS A 35 -19.31 12.75 2.42
C HIS A 35 -20.10 14.05 2.54
N ALA A 36 -19.56 15.16 2.04
CA ALA A 36 -20.27 16.44 1.93
C ALA A 36 -21.28 16.47 0.75
N GLY A 37 -21.48 15.36 0.04
CA GLY A 37 -22.37 15.27 -1.13
C GLY A 37 -21.78 15.82 -2.42
N GLY A 38 -20.49 16.14 -2.44
CA GLY A 38 -19.78 16.65 -3.61
C GLY A 38 -19.15 15.54 -4.46
N ARG A 39 -18.62 15.93 -5.62
CA ARG A 39 -17.70 15.12 -6.42
C ARG A 39 -16.33 15.78 -6.40
N ALA A 40 -15.28 14.98 -6.25
CA ALA A 40 -13.91 15.50 -6.29
C ALA A 40 -13.68 16.23 -7.63
N PRO A 41 -13.20 17.48 -7.60
CA PRO A 41 -13.00 18.24 -8.82
C PRO A 41 -11.80 17.70 -9.61
N GLY A 42 -11.87 17.73 -10.94
CA GLY A 42 -10.80 17.21 -11.81
C GLY A 42 -9.43 17.89 -11.62
N TRP A 43 -9.41 19.11 -11.08
CA TRP A 43 -8.16 19.82 -10.77
C TRP A 43 -7.48 19.33 -9.49
N LEU A 44 -8.16 18.56 -8.63
CA LEU A 44 -7.63 18.15 -7.31
C LEU A 44 -6.34 17.34 -7.45
N ALA A 45 -6.27 16.43 -8.42
CA ALA A 45 -5.05 15.67 -8.70
C ALA A 45 -3.88 16.59 -9.06
N GLY A 46 -4.10 17.59 -9.93
CA GLY A 46 -3.09 18.59 -10.28
C GLY A 46 -2.66 19.44 -9.08
N ALA A 47 -3.61 19.83 -8.21
CA ALA A 47 -3.32 20.56 -6.99
C ALA A 47 -2.45 19.76 -6.00
N LYS A 48 -2.69 18.45 -5.87
CA LYS A 48 -1.85 17.55 -5.05
C LYS A 48 -0.43 17.46 -5.59
N ILE A 49 -0.25 17.34 -6.90
CA ILE A 49 1.08 17.35 -7.53
C ILE A 49 1.79 18.69 -7.32
N ALA A 50 1.10 19.82 -7.52
CA ALA A 50 1.65 21.15 -7.27
C ALA A 50 2.06 21.31 -5.80
N PHE A 51 1.24 20.85 -4.86
CA PHE A 51 1.58 20.80 -3.43
C PHE A 51 2.85 19.98 -3.18
N LEU A 52 2.98 18.78 -3.77
CA LEU A 52 4.16 17.93 -3.57
C LEU A 52 5.45 18.55 -4.14
N VAL A 53 5.36 19.27 -5.26
CA VAL A 53 6.49 20.05 -5.80
C VAL A 53 6.90 21.14 -4.82
N LEU A 54 5.94 21.94 -4.33
CA LEU A 54 6.20 23.00 -3.35
C LEU A 54 6.74 22.45 -2.03
N PHE A 55 6.17 21.34 -1.55
CA PHE A 55 6.61 20.66 -0.32
C PHE A 55 8.05 20.15 -0.47
N THR A 56 8.39 19.52 -1.60
CA THR A 56 9.76 19.09 -1.88
C THR A 56 10.72 20.29 -1.92
N GLY A 57 10.35 21.37 -2.62
CA GLY A 57 11.13 22.62 -2.65
C GLY A 57 11.35 23.22 -1.25
N LEU A 58 10.32 23.19 -0.40
CA LEU A 58 10.39 23.66 0.98
C LEU A 58 11.36 22.81 1.83
N THR A 59 11.36 21.48 1.68
CA THR A 59 12.33 20.61 2.38
C THR A 59 13.78 20.85 1.94
N LEU A 60 14.01 21.28 0.70
CA LEU A 60 15.34 21.68 0.22
C LEU A 60 15.78 23.02 0.81
N ALA A 61 14.88 24.00 0.82
CA ALA A 61 15.15 25.37 1.27
C ALA A 61 15.27 25.51 2.80
N SER A 62 14.47 24.75 3.56
CA SER A 62 14.44 24.84 5.02
C SER A 62 15.31 23.79 5.69
N ARG A 63 16.34 24.22 6.44
CA ARG A 63 17.16 23.32 7.27
C ARG A 63 16.33 22.54 8.29
N ALA A 64 15.25 23.14 8.80
CA ALA A 64 14.36 22.49 9.77
C ALA A 64 13.53 21.36 9.16
N LEU A 65 13.28 21.37 7.84
CA LEU A 65 12.47 20.36 7.15
C LEU A 65 13.28 19.42 6.26
N ARG A 66 14.58 19.70 6.08
CA ARG A 66 15.52 18.86 5.32
C ARG A 66 15.49 17.37 5.70
N PRO A 67 15.29 16.96 6.97
CA PRO A 67 15.14 15.54 7.30
C PRO A 67 13.99 14.83 6.58
N LEU A 68 12.97 15.56 6.09
CA LEU A 68 11.85 15.00 5.33
C LEU A 68 12.09 14.96 3.82
N LEU A 69 13.25 15.39 3.31
CA LEU A 69 13.50 15.47 1.87
C LEU A 69 13.27 14.14 1.15
N HIS A 70 13.82 13.04 1.69
CA HIS A 70 13.64 11.72 1.08
C HIS A 70 12.17 11.29 1.06
N TYR A 71 11.44 11.59 2.12
CA TYR A 71 10.00 11.34 2.20
C TYR A 71 9.23 12.17 1.17
N ALA A 72 9.52 13.48 1.07
CA ALA A 72 8.88 14.36 0.10
C ALA A 72 9.10 13.92 -1.34
N VAL A 73 10.35 13.56 -1.71
CA VAL A 73 10.70 13.08 -3.05
C VAL A 73 9.98 11.76 -3.37
N VAL A 74 9.94 10.82 -2.42
CA VAL A 74 9.26 9.53 -2.61
C VAL A 74 7.74 9.70 -2.72
N LEU A 75 7.14 10.57 -1.90
CA LEU A 75 5.72 10.88 -1.96
C LEU A 75 5.35 11.57 -3.28
N PHE A 76 6.15 12.55 -3.72
CA PHE A 76 6.03 13.16 -5.05
C PHE A 76 6.08 12.09 -6.14
N THR A 77 7.09 11.22 -6.11
CA THR A 77 7.28 10.15 -7.11
C THR A 77 6.08 9.22 -7.17
N LEU A 78 5.59 8.75 -6.02
CA LEU A 78 4.43 7.86 -5.93
C LEU A 78 3.20 8.51 -6.57
N PHE A 79 2.82 9.72 -6.13
CA PHE A 79 1.59 10.35 -6.61
C PHE A 79 1.71 10.84 -8.05
N ALA A 80 2.88 11.30 -8.49
CA ALA A 80 3.12 11.64 -9.88
C ALA A 80 3.03 10.40 -10.78
N ALA A 81 3.60 9.27 -10.37
CA ALA A 81 3.53 8.02 -11.12
C ALA A 81 2.10 7.45 -11.15
N LEU A 82 1.38 7.47 -10.02
CA LEU A 82 -0.05 7.11 -9.98
C LEU A 82 -0.89 8.00 -10.90
N GLY A 83 -0.66 9.32 -10.87
CA GLY A 83 -1.32 10.27 -11.76
C GLY A 83 -1.04 9.99 -13.23
N ALA A 84 0.23 9.73 -13.59
CA ALA A 84 0.62 9.36 -14.94
C ALA A 84 -0.01 8.03 -15.38
N ALA A 85 -0.02 7.01 -14.53
CA ALA A 85 -0.72 5.74 -14.78
C ALA A 85 -2.22 5.97 -15.01
N GLY A 86 -2.85 6.83 -14.20
CA GLY A 86 -4.24 7.25 -14.38
C GLY A 86 -4.49 7.91 -15.73
N LEU A 87 -3.61 8.80 -16.18
CA LEU A 87 -3.71 9.43 -17.51
C LEU A 87 -3.56 8.40 -18.64
N VAL A 88 -2.66 7.42 -18.52
CA VAL A 88 -2.55 6.34 -19.51
C VAL A 88 -3.83 5.52 -19.55
N ARG A 89 -4.41 5.18 -18.39
CA ARG A 89 -5.66 4.44 -18.29
C ARG A 89 -6.81 5.14 -19.01
N THR A 90 -6.87 6.48 -19.03
CA THR A 90 -7.96 7.22 -19.67
C THR A 90 -7.80 7.43 -21.17
N THR A 91 -6.66 7.05 -21.77
CA THR A 91 -6.46 7.17 -23.22
C THR A 91 -7.38 6.23 -24.01
N ALA A 92 -7.81 6.67 -25.20
CA ALA A 92 -8.58 5.84 -26.11
C ALA A 92 -7.84 4.53 -26.45
N TRP A 93 -6.52 4.62 -26.70
CA TRP A 93 -5.68 3.47 -26.99
C TRP A 93 -5.75 2.39 -25.90
N PHE A 94 -5.71 2.78 -24.62
CA PHE A 94 -5.77 1.84 -23.50
C PHE A 94 -7.18 1.25 -23.36
N GLN A 95 -8.20 2.10 -23.41
CA GLN A 95 -9.60 1.69 -23.26
C GLN A 95 -10.02 0.69 -24.35
N GLU A 96 -9.70 0.97 -25.62
CA GLU A 96 -10.04 0.12 -26.76
C GLU A 96 -9.35 -1.25 -26.72
N ARG A 97 -8.17 -1.36 -26.09
CA ARG A 97 -7.36 -2.60 -26.09
C ARG A 97 -7.52 -3.45 -24.83
N PHE A 98 -7.82 -2.83 -23.70
CA PHE A 98 -7.76 -3.51 -22.40
C PHE A 98 -8.99 -3.32 -21.53
N ASN A 99 -9.91 -2.42 -21.90
CA ASN A 99 -11.13 -2.15 -21.14
C ASN A 99 -12.37 -2.12 -22.04
N TYR A 100 -12.58 -3.20 -22.80
CA TYR A 100 -13.75 -3.39 -23.66
C TYR A 100 -14.60 -4.58 -23.16
N GLN A 101 -15.87 -4.61 -23.56
CA GLN A 101 -16.77 -5.69 -23.19
C GLN A 101 -16.26 -7.03 -23.75
N GLY A 102 -16.07 -8.03 -22.88
CA GLY A 102 -15.56 -9.34 -23.27
C GLY A 102 -14.02 -9.44 -23.34
N VAL A 103 -13.29 -8.43 -22.86
CA VAL A 103 -11.83 -8.57 -22.65
C VAL A 103 -11.53 -9.80 -21.78
N PRO A 104 -10.53 -10.65 -22.13
CA PRO A 104 -10.16 -11.78 -21.30
C PRO A 104 -9.76 -11.35 -19.90
N PHE A 105 -10.20 -12.09 -18.87
CA PHE A 105 -9.95 -11.77 -17.45
C PHE A 105 -8.49 -11.38 -17.18
N PHE A 106 -7.55 -12.26 -17.54
CA PHE A 106 -6.13 -12.00 -17.30
C PHE A 106 -5.62 -10.78 -18.07
N THR A 107 -6.06 -10.57 -19.31
CA THR A 107 -5.60 -9.46 -20.15
C THR A 107 -6.01 -8.11 -19.58
N GLY A 108 -7.26 -7.96 -19.13
CA GLY A 108 -7.74 -6.71 -18.53
C GLY A 108 -6.98 -6.35 -17.26
N TYR A 109 -6.85 -7.31 -16.33
CA TYR A 109 -6.12 -7.08 -15.08
C TYR A 109 -4.61 -6.90 -15.30
N ALA A 110 -3.98 -7.71 -16.16
CA ALA A 110 -2.54 -7.60 -16.43
C ALA A 110 -2.18 -6.22 -16.99
N ALA A 111 -3.02 -5.63 -17.84
CA ALA A 111 -2.79 -4.27 -18.35
C ALA A 111 -2.79 -3.21 -17.22
N LEU A 112 -3.64 -3.35 -16.21
CA LEU A 112 -3.64 -2.48 -15.03
C LEU A 112 -2.37 -2.68 -14.20
N PHE A 113 -1.97 -3.94 -13.95
CA PHE A 113 -0.77 -4.25 -13.17
C PHE A 113 0.54 -3.91 -13.86
N VAL A 114 0.60 -3.89 -15.19
CA VAL A 114 1.77 -3.35 -15.89
C VAL A 114 1.99 -1.89 -15.50
N LEU A 115 0.92 -1.11 -15.34
CA LEU A 115 1.02 0.27 -14.88
C LEU A 115 1.42 0.33 -13.39
N ASP A 116 0.88 -0.53 -12.53
CA ASP A 116 1.25 -0.56 -11.11
C ASP A 116 2.70 -1.02 -10.90
N ILE A 117 3.19 -1.94 -11.74
CA ILE A 117 4.61 -2.32 -11.81
C ILE A 117 5.45 -1.12 -12.22
N ALA A 118 5.02 -0.32 -13.20
CA ALA A 118 5.74 0.90 -13.59
C ALA A 118 5.80 1.92 -12.44
N VAL A 119 4.70 2.08 -11.68
CA VAL A 119 4.66 2.92 -10.48
C VAL A 119 5.64 2.40 -9.42
N ALA A 120 5.59 1.11 -9.11
CA ALA A 120 6.50 0.48 -8.16
C ALA A 120 7.96 0.61 -8.60
N ALA A 121 8.25 0.41 -9.88
CA ALA A 121 9.59 0.57 -10.45
C ALA A 121 10.11 2.01 -10.32
N ALA A 122 9.26 3.02 -10.56
CA ALA A 122 9.62 4.42 -10.38
C ALA A 122 9.97 4.72 -8.91
N VAL A 123 9.15 4.26 -7.97
CA VAL A 123 9.39 4.43 -6.53
C VAL A 123 10.65 3.69 -6.07
N LEU A 124 10.83 2.44 -6.46
CA LEU A 124 12.02 1.65 -6.14
C LEU A 124 13.29 2.25 -6.76
N GLY A 125 13.20 2.79 -7.98
CA GLY A 125 14.29 3.50 -8.64
C GLY A 125 14.72 4.73 -7.84
N VAL A 126 13.78 5.56 -7.41
CA VAL A 126 14.05 6.71 -6.54
C VAL A 126 14.62 6.28 -5.19
N LEU A 127 14.06 5.25 -4.56
CA LEU A 127 14.61 4.71 -3.31
C LEU A 127 16.05 4.21 -3.50
N TRP A 128 16.35 3.55 -4.60
CA TRP A 128 17.71 3.14 -4.92
C TRP A 128 18.64 4.35 -5.07
N LEU A 129 18.22 5.40 -5.76
CA LEU A 129 18.99 6.64 -5.91
C LEU A 129 19.26 7.32 -4.56
N LEU A 130 18.28 7.35 -3.65
CA LEU A 130 18.39 8.01 -2.34
C LEU A 130 19.15 7.16 -1.30
N LYS A 131 18.88 5.86 -1.26
CA LYS A 131 19.36 4.94 -0.21
C LYS A 131 20.56 4.10 -0.61
N LYS A 132 20.85 4.02 -1.91
CA LYS A 132 22.00 3.33 -2.53
C LYS A 132 22.04 1.81 -2.39
N ARG A 133 21.43 1.23 -1.36
CA ARG A 133 21.41 -0.22 -1.08
C ARG A 133 19.99 -0.72 -0.89
N ARG A 134 19.63 -1.82 -1.54
CA ARG A 134 18.29 -2.43 -1.47
C ARG A 134 17.81 -2.76 -0.05
N GLN A 135 18.73 -3.11 0.84
CA GLN A 135 18.45 -3.42 2.24
C GLN A 135 18.00 -2.19 3.04
N GLU A 136 18.45 -0.99 2.68
CA GLU A 136 18.09 0.26 3.37
C GLU A 136 16.65 0.70 3.13
N PHE A 137 16.00 0.11 2.13
CA PHE A 137 14.58 0.27 1.85
C PHE A 137 13.86 -1.08 1.75
N PHE A 138 14.33 -2.07 2.49
CA PHE A 138 13.64 -3.35 2.68
C PHE A 138 13.40 -4.20 1.43
N LEU A 139 14.02 -3.88 0.29
CA LEU A 139 14.05 -4.73 -0.90
C LEU A 139 15.08 -5.88 -0.71
N ALA A 140 14.80 -6.69 0.29
CA ALA A 140 15.59 -7.84 0.70
C ALA A 140 14.69 -8.90 1.36
N VAL A 141 15.22 -10.12 1.46
CA VAL A 141 14.54 -11.22 2.17
C VAL A 141 14.41 -10.89 3.67
N GLY A 142 15.44 -10.31 4.26
CA GLY A 142 15.50 -10.03 5.70
C GLY A 142 15.87 -11.26 6.53
N ASP A 143 15.83 -11.12 7.84
CA ASP A 143 15.94 -12.23 8.79
C ASP A 143 14.56 -12.86 9.02
N LEU A 144 14.32 -14.00 8.36
CA LEU A 144 13.05 -14.70 8.44
C LEU A 144 12.77 -15.31 9.81
N LYS A 145 13.80 -15.45 10.66
CA LYS A 145 13.71 -16.02 12.00
C LYS A 145 13.70 -14.96 13.09
N ALA A 146 13.72 -13.68 12.70
CA ALA A 146 13.58 -12.59 13.65
C ALA A 146 12.34 -12.82 14.54
N PRO A 147 12.41 -12.49 15.83
CA PRO A 147 11.26 -12.61 16.70
C PRO A 147 10.31 -11.45 16.47
N ILE A 148 9.01 -11.74 16.46
CA ILE A 148 7.98 -10.71 16.56
C ILE A 148 8.04 -10.07 17.95
N GLU A 149 8.05 -8.74 18.02
CA GLU A 149 7.94 -8.05 19.31
C GLU A 149 6.55 -8.27 19.93
N PRO A 150 6.43 -8.36 21.27
CA PRO A 150 5.15 -8.61 21.93
C PRO A 150 4.03 -7.65 21.48
N VAL A 151 2.87 -8.23 21.20
CA VAL A 151 1.62 -7.52 20.90
C VAL A 151 0.55 -8.09 21.84
N PRO A 152 0.49 -7.64 23.11
CA PRO A 152 -0.30 -8.31 24.15
C PRO A 152 -1.80 -8.41 23.84
N TRP A 153 -2.35 -7.42 23.13
CA TRP A 153 -3.75 -7.39 22.74
C TRP A 153 -4.10 -8.38 21.60
N LEU A 154 -3.10 -8.88 20.87
CA LEU A 154 -3.22 -9.99 19.93
C LEU A 154 -2.85 -11.35 20.57
N GLY A 155 -2.66 -11.39 21.90
CA GLY A 155 -2.27 -12.60 22.61
C GLY A 155 -0.77 -12.91 22.57
N ILE A 156 0.05 -12.13 21.86
CA ILE A 156 1.51 -12.33 21.77
C ILE A 156 2.17 -11.65 22.96
N ARG A 157 2.35 -12.39 24.06
CA ARG A 157 2.90 -11.84 25.31
C ARG A 157 4.42 -11.93 25.41
N ARG A 158 5.05 -12.76 24.59
CA ARG A 158 6.50 -12.96 24.54
C ARG A 158 6.96 -12.98 23.08
N PRO A 159 8.24 -12.71 22.80
CA PRO A 159 8.73 -12.79 21.44
C PRO A 159 8.58 -14.22 20.88
N GLU A 160 8.03 -14.34 19.68
CA GLU A 160 7.84 -15.60 18.95
C GLU A 160 8.45 -15.49 17.55
N PRO A 161 8.90 -16.58 16.90
CA PRO A 161 9.42 -16.49 15.54
C PRO A 161 8.36 -16.01 14.53
N TRP A 162 8.72 -15.05 13.66
CA TRP A 162 7.85 -14.56 12.59
C TRP A 162 7.19 -15.65 11.71
N PRO A 163 7.82 -16.79 11.35
CA PRO A 163 7.20 -17.75 10.45
C PRO A 163 5.88 -18.33 10.97
N LYS A 164 5.85 -18.69 12.26
CA LYS A 164 4.64 -19.23 12.90
C LYS A 164 3.52 -18.20 12.88
N PHE A 165 3.84 -16.96 13.28
CA PHE A 165 2.87 -15.88 13.32
C PHE A 165 2.37 -15.50 11.92
N ALA A 166 3.26 -15.36 10.94
CA ALA A 166 2.93 -14.99 9.58
C ALA A 166 1.99 -15.99 8.90
N VAL A 167 2.20 -17.30 9.10
CA VAL A 167 1.30 -18.34 8.56
C VAL A 167 -0.09 -18.25 9.19
N ILE A 168 -0.17 -18.21 10.52
CA ILE A 168 -1.45 -18.10 11.23
C ILE A 168 -2.19 -16.84 10.80
N PHE A 169 -1.49 -15.70 10.81
CA PHE A 169 -2.08 -14.42 10.47
C PHE A 169 -2.51 -14.35 9.00
N GLY A 170 -1.68 -14.85 8.08
CA GLY A 170 -2.03 -14.91 6.66
C GLY A 170 -3.29 -15.74 6.39
N VAL A 171 -3.41 -16.91 7.03
CA VAL A 171 -4.62 -17.74 6.95
C VAL A 171 -5.84 -17.00 7.53
N VAL A 172 -5.70 -16.38 8.70
CA VAL A 172 -6.79 -15.60 9.32
C VAL A 172 -7.20 -14.43 8.42
N ALA A 173 -6.25 -13.69 7.85
CA ALA A 173 -6.53 -12.59 6.92
C ALA A 173 -7.25 -13.09 5.66
N GLY A 174 -6.81 -14.21 5.07
CA GLY A 174 -7.51 -14.85 3.97
C GLY A 174 -8.94 -15.25 4.32
N LEU A 175 -9.17 -15.83 5.51
CA LEU A 175 -10.51 -16.18 5.99
C LEU A 175 -11.39 -14.94 6.24
N CYS A 176 -10.82 -13.86 6.75
CA CYS A 176 -11.52 -12.58 6.95
C CYS A 176 -12.05 -11.99 5.63
N VAL A 177 -11.41 -12.28 4.51
CA VAL A 177 -11.90 -11.90 3.17
C VAL A 177 -12.84 -12.97 2.60
N LEU A 178 -12.50 -14.25 2.77
CA LEU A 178 -13.23 -15.37 2.18
C LEU A 178 -14.63 -15.52 2.75
N VAL A 179 -14.78 -15.45 4.07
CA VAL A 179 -16.08 -15.70 4.72
C VAL A 179 -17.13 -14.67 4.31
N PRO A 180 -16.88 -13.34 4.38
CA PRO A 180 -17.83 -12.35 3.89
C PRO A 180 -18.11 -12.50 2.39
N THR A 181 -17.09 -12.85 1.60
CA THR A 181 -17.25 -13.12 0.17
C THR A 181 -18.23 -14.27 -0.08
N LEU A 182 -18.05 -15.41 0.58
CA LEU A 182 -18.93 -16.57 0.40
C LEU A 182 -20.37 -16.27 0.86
N ILE A 183 -20.53 -15.53 1.96
CA ILE A 183 -21.84 -15.11 2.47
C ILE A 183 -22.54 -14.15 1.51
N GLY A 184 -21.81 -13.17 0.97
CA GLY A 184 -22.36 -12.15 0.08
C GLY A 184 -22.63 -12.66 -1.34
N LEU A 185 -21.70 -13.44 -1.89
CA LEU A 185 -21.74 -13.89 -3.28
C LEU A 185 -22.56 -15.18 -3.47
N LYS A 186 -22.61 -16.04 -2.45
CA LYS A 186 -23.25 -17.38 -2.46
C LYS A 186 -22.99 -18.14 -3.76
N PRO A 187 -21.71 -18.41 -4.11
CA PRO A 187 -21.38 -19.02 -5.40
C PRO A 187 -21.92 -20.45 -5.47
N SER A 188 -22.57 -20.80 -6.59
CA SER A 188 -22.97 -22.19 -6.86
C SER A 188 -21.74 -23.04 -7.22
N GLY A 189 -21.85 -24.37 -7.09
CA GLY A 189 -20.80 -25.29 -7.51
C GLY A 189 -20.43 -25.12 -8.99
N GLU A 190 -21.43 -24.86 -9.85
CA GLU A 190 -21.20 -24.56 -11.26
C GLU A 190 -20.40 -23.27 -11.47
N LEU A 191 -20.70 -22.20 -10.72
CA LEU A 191 -19.95 -20.95 -10.81
C LEU A 191 -18.48 -21.15 -10.40
N LEU A 192 -18.25 -21.93 -9.34
CA LEU A 192 -16.90 -22.29 -8.90
C LEU A 192 -16.14 -23.07 -9.97
N LEU A 193 -16.77 -24.06 -10.60
CA LEU A 193 -16.15 -24.84 -11.68
C LEU A 193 -15.80 -23.99 -12.90
N ARG A 194 -16.63 -22.99 -13.24
CA ARG A 194 -16.34 -22.03 -14.32
C ARG A 194 -15.18 -21.09 -13.99
N ALA A 195 -15.03 -20.69 -12.73
CA ALA A 195 -13.97 -19.79 -12.30
C ALA A 195 -12.63 -20.50 -12.03
N LEU A 196 -12.65 -21.80 -11.71
CA LEU A 196 -11.46 -22.57 -11.35
C LEU A 196 -10.31 -22.48 -12.37
N PRO A 197 -10.54 -22.51 -13.70
CA PRO A 197 -9.48 -22.32 -14.69
C PRO A 197 -8.76 -20.96 -14.60
N LEU A 198 -9.36 -19.94 -13.97
CA LEU A 198 -8.77 -18.61 -13.78
C LEU A 198 -7.89 -18.53 -12.52
N LEU A 199 -7.88 -19.55 -11.65
CA LEU A 199 -7.10 -19.55 -10.42
C LEU A 199 -5.60 -19.27 -10.65
N PRO A 200 -4.91 -19.83 -11.67
CA PRO A 200 -3.51 -19.48 -11.94
C PRO A 200 -3.32 -17.98 -12.22
N ALA A 201 -4.25 -17.35 -12.93
CA ALA A 201 -4.23 -15.91 -13.16
C ALA A 201 -4.40 -15.16 -11.83
N CYS A 202 -5.36 -15.56 -10.98
CA CYS A 202 -5.57 -14.94 -9.67
C CYS A 202 -4.31 -15.01 -8.79
N LEU A 203 -3.57 -16.13 -8.79
CA LEU A 203 -2.33 -16.28 -8.03
C LEU A 203 -1.24 -15.30 -8.50
N VAL A 204 -1.07 -15.15 -9.82
CA VAL A 204 -0.09 -14.22 -10.39
C VAL A 204 -0.47 -12.77 -10.11
N LEU A 205 -1.73 -12.42 -10.31
CA LEU A 205 -2.24 -11.06 -10.07
C LEU A 205 -2.11 -10.67 -8.59
N ALA A 206 -2.45 -11.58 -7.67
CA ALA A 206 -2.25 -11.38 -6.23
C ALA A 206 -0.78 -11.15 -5.87
N ALA A 207 0.12 -12.00 -6.39
CA ALA A 207 1.56 -11.87 -6.18
C ALA A 207 2.12 -10.52 -6.64
N VAL A 208 1.67 -10.05 -7.82
CA VAL A 208 2.08 -8.76 -8.38
C VAL A 208 1.51 -7.60 -7.58
N ASN A 209 0.19 -7.62 -7.29
CA ASN A 209 -0.47 -6.57 -6.50
C ASN A 209 0.19 -6.39 -5.13
N ALA A 210 0.35 -7.50 -4.40
CA ALA A 210 1.02 -7.50 -3.11
C ALA A 210 2.41 -6.89 -3.18
N PHE A 211 3.21 -7.27 -4.19
CA PHE A 211 4.56 -6.73 -4.37
C PHE A 211 4.56 -5.22 -4.65
N THR A 212 3.72 -4.77 -5.58
CA THR A 212 3.65 -3.34 -5.94
C THR A 212 3.23 -2.49 -4.75
N GLU A 213 2.24 -2.94 -4.00
CA GLU A 213 1.77 -2.25 -2.79
C GLU A 213 2.78 -2.29 -1.64
N GLU A 214 3.49 -3.40 -1.41
CA GLU A 214 4.61 -3.44 -0.45
C GLU A 214 5.68 -2.40 -0.83
N ALA A 215 6.03 -2.33 -2.12
CA ALA A 215 7.09 -1.46 -2.60
C ALA A 215 6.73 0.02 -2.38
N TYR A 216 5.55 0.44 -2.81
CA TYR A 216 5.22 1.86 -2.87
C TYR A 216 4.41 2.40 -1.68
N PHE A 217 3.77 1.57 -0.85
CA PHE A 217 3.12 2.03 0.39
C PHE A 217 3.93 1.75 1.65
N ARG A 218 4.79 0.72 1.66
CA ARG A 218 5.51 0.31 2.88
C ARG A 218 7.00 0.56 2.80
N ALA A 219 7.67 -0.07 1.84
CA ALA A 219 9.11 0.04 1.70
C ALA A 219 9.53 1.52 1.54
N SER A 220 8.78 2.27 0.73
CA SER A 220 8.87 3.71 0.54
C SER A 220 8.71 4.52 1.83
N ILE A 221 7.57 4.40 2.51
CA ILE A 221 7.19 5.22 3.67
C ILE A 221 8.06 4.88 4.87
N LEU A 222 8.20 3.59 5.19
CA LEU A 222 8.98 3.13 6.35
C LEU A 222 10.45 3.52 6.20
N SER A 223 11.05 3.33 5.03
CA SER A 223 12.49 3.62 4.86
C SER A 223 12.79 5.12 4.90
N THR A 224 11.84 5.98 4.53
CA THR A 224 12.05 7.43 4.50
C THR A 224 11.69 8.13 5.81
N LEU A 225 10.75 7.58 6.59
CA LEU A 225 10.29 8.16 7.84
C LEU A 225 10.92 7.57 9.11
N LEU A 226 11.55 6.37 9.04
CA LEU A 226 12.13 5.73 10.23
C LEU A 226 13.18 6.60 10.94
N GLY A 227 14.00 7.33 10.18
CA GLY A 227 14.98 8.28 10.71
C GLY A 227 14.32 9.52 11.36
N PRO A 228 13.61 10.36 10.61
CA PRO A 228 13.10 11.64 11.11
C PRO A 228 11.92 11.53 12.10
N LEU A 229 11.10 10.48 12.00
CA LEU A 229 9.87 10.33 12.80
C LEU A 229 9.93 9.16 13.80
N GLY A 230 10.93 8.28 13.68
CA GLY A 230 11.01 7.06 14.46
C GLY A 230 9.99 6.00 14.05
N ARG A 231 10.12 4.82 14.68
CA ARG A 231 9.36 3.62 14.32
C ARG A 231 7.84 3.77 14.45
N GLY A 232 7.39 4.40 15.53
CA GLY A 232 5.96 4.54 15.84
C GLY A 232 5.21 5.36 14.79
N HIS A 233 5.67 6.59 14.53
CA HIS A 233 5.01 7.45 13.55
C HIS A 233 5.19 6.96 12.11
N ALA A 234 6.37 6.43 11.74
CA ALA A 234 6.55 5.86 10.40
C ALA A 234 5.54 4.72 10.12
N LEU A 235 5.33 3.84 11.10
CA LEU A 235 4.35 2.76 11.00
C LEU A 235 2.91 3.30 10.94
N LEU A 236 2.55 4.26 11.80
CA LEU A 236 1.20 4.83 11.80
C LEU A 236 0.87 5.58 10.50
N VAL A 237 1.83 6.31 9.91
CA VAL A 237 1.64 6.96 8.60
C VAL A 237 1.35 5.92 7.54
N CYS A 238 2.08 4.80 7.53
CA CYS A 238 1.84 3.68 6.63
C CYS A 238 0.43 3.08 6.81
N VAL A 239 0.00 2.87 8.05
CA VAL A 239 -1.33 2.34 8.39
C VAL A 239 -2.44 3.23 7.87
N VAL A 240 -2.35 4.53 8.14
CA VAL A 240 -3.40 5.49 7.75
C VAL A 240 -3.40 5.70 6.24
N LEU A 241 -2.24 5.85 5.61
CA LEU A 241 -2.16 6.01 4.16
C LEU A 241 -2.77 4.82 3.42
N PHE A 242 -2.43 3.59 3.83
CA PHE A 242 -2.94 2.38 3.19
C PHE A 242 -4.45 2.20 3.43
N GLY A 243 -4.93 2.44 4.65
CA GLY A 243 -6.36 2.39 4.97
C GLY A 243 -7.16 3.43 4.19
N LEU A 244 -6.65 4.66 4.05
CA LEU A 244 -7.30 5.70 3.24
C LEU A 244 -7.38 5.33 1.77
N ALA A 245 -6.33 4.74 1.19
CA ALA A 245 -6.31 4.25 -0.19
C ALA A 245 -7.35 3.14 -0.48
N HIS A 246 -7.89 2.51 0.57
CA HIS A 246 -8.91 1.46 0.48
C HIS A 246 -10.29 1.94 0.93
N TYR A 247 -10.45 3.21 1.31
CA TYR A 247 -11.74 3.71 1.78
C TYR A 247 -12.74 3.81 0.62
N LEU A 248 -12.36 4.39 -0.52
CA LEU A 248 -13.30 4.63 -1.61
C LEU A 248 -13.55 3.38 -2.47
N HIS A 249 -12.48 2.63 -2.73
CA HIS A 249 -12.47 1.58 -3.74
C HIS A 249 -11.99 0.22 -3.21
N GLY A 250 -11.72 0.11 -1.90
CA GLY A 250 -11.37 -1.16 -1.29
C GLY A 250 -12.50 -2.19 -1.37
N SER A 251 -12.16 -3.45 -1.11
CA SER A 251 -13.12 -4.56 -1.10
C SER A 251 -13.16 -5.18 0.31
N PRO A 252 -14.13 -4.80 1.18
CA PRO A 252 -15.22 -3.85 0.96
C PRO A 252 -14.79 -2.37 1.05
N PRO A 253 -15.57 -1.41 0.52
CA PRO A 253 -15.28 0.01 0.69
C PRO A 253 -15.77 0.53 2.05
N GLY A 254 -15.39 1.77 2.37
CA GLY A 254 -15.77 2.51 3.57
C GLY A 254 -14.90 2.19 4.79
N ILE A 255 -15.41 2.56 5.97
CA ILE A 255 -14.73 2.37 7.25
C ILE A 255 -14.28 0.91 7.49
N PRO A 256 -15.11 -0.12 7.22
CA PRO A 256 -14.69 -1.50 7.46
C PRO A 256 -13.48 -1.90 6.60
N GLY A 257 -13.47 -1.53 5.32
CA GLY A 257 -12.35 -1.77 4.41
C GLY A 257 -11.09 -1.06 4.83
N ALA A 258 -11.20 0.24 5.11
CA ALA A 258 -10.08 1.07 5.55
C ALA A 258 -9.47 0.59 6.87
N ALA A 259 -10.30 0.19 7.83
CA ALA A 259 -9.84 -0.32 9.12
C ALA A 259 -9.15 -1.70 8.98
N MET A 260 -9.75 -2.60 8.20
CA MET A 260 -9.20 -3.94 7.95
C MET A 260 -7.84 -3.87 7.25
N THR A 261 -7.75 -3.11 6.15
CA THR A 261 -6.52 -2.94 5.38
C THR A 261 -5.47 -2.14 6.16
N GLY A 262 -5.87 -1.12 6.92
CA GLY A 262 -4.98 -0.42 7.85
C GLY A 262 -4.38 -1.34 8.92
N PHE A 263 -5.18 -2.22 9.52
CA PHE A 263 -4.68 -3.22 10.47
C PHE A 263 -3.73 -4.23 9.81
N LEU A 264 -4.05 -4.66 8.59
CA LEU A 264 -3.17 -5.52 7.79
C LEU A 264 -1.82 -4.82 7.53
N ALA A 265 -1.84 -3.54 7.14
CA ALA A 265 -0.64 -2.72 6.95
C ALA A 265 0.16 -2.51 8.25
N TYR A 266 -0.48 -2.46 9.41
CA TYR A 266 0.20 -2.40 10.71
C TYR A 266 1.07 -3.64 10.95
N LEU A 267 0.50 -4.83 10.76
CA LEU A 267 1.22 -6.08 10.98
C LEU A 267 2.29 -6.33 9.92
N MET A 268 1.99 -6.06 8.66
CA MET A 268 2.98 -6.14 7.58
C MET A 268 4.10 -5.12 7.74
N GLY A 269 3.80 -3.89 8.15
CA GLY A 269 4.81 -2.89 8.46
C GLY A 269 5.70 -3.29 9.64
N LYS A 270 5.13 -3.91 10.69
CA LYS A 270 5.92 -4.51 11.77
C LYS A 270 6.84 -5.62 11.25
N ALA A 271 6.32 -6.53 10.44
CA ALA A 271 7.10 -7.60 9.83
C ALA A 271 8.29 -7.02 9.04
N MET A 272 8.06 -5.98 8.25
CA MET A 272 9.10 -5.33 7.46
C MET A 272 10.20 -4.70 8.34
N LEU A 273 9.80 -4.02 9.41
CA LEU A 273 10.74 -3.35 10.33
C LEU A 273 11.56 -4.34 11.15
N GLU A 274 10.92 -5.40 11.66
CA GLU A 274 11.55 -6.39 12.55
C GLU A 274 12.43 -7.37 11.80
N THR A 275 12.01 -7.79 10.60
CA THR A 275 12.78 -8.72 9.76
C THR A 275 13.76 -8.00 8.84
N ARG A 276 13.64 -6.68 8.68
CA ARG A 276 14.45 -5.84 7.78
C ARG A 276 14.36 -6.31 6.31
N GLY A 277 13.22 -6.87 5.92
CA GLY A 277 12.95 -7.35 4.57
C GLY A 277 11.47 -7.40 4.22
N MET A 278 11.16 -7.55 2.94
CA MET A 278 9.78 -7.53 2.43
C MET A 278 9.13 -8.91 2.29
N LEU A 279 9.87 -10.00 2.49
CA LEU A 279 9.34 -11.34 2.18
C LEU A 279 8.13 -11.69 3.05
N TRP A 280 8.20 -11.50 4.37
CA TRP A 280 7.04 -11.75 5.25
C TRP A 280 5.84 -10.84 4.96
N PRO A 281 6.00 -9.51 4.85
CA PRO A 281 4.93 -8.63 4.39
C PRO A 281 4.27 -9.14 3.10
N TRP A 282 5.07 -9.44 2.08
CA TRP A 282 4.58 -9.92 0.79
C TRP A 282 3.81 -11.24 0.91
N LEU A 283 4.36 -12.25 1.60
CA LEU A 283 3.68 -13.54 1.79
C LEU A 283 2.34 -13.40 2.53
N ILE A 284 2.30 -12.55 3.57
CA ILE A 284 1.08 -12.28 4.33
C ILE A 284 0.04 -11.60 3.44
N HIS A 285 0.46 -10.69 2.57
CA HIS A 285 -0.42 -9.93 1.68
C HIS A 285 -1.02 -10.78 0.56
N VAL A 286 -0.21 -11.66 -0.05
CA VAL A 286 -0.66 -12.49 -1.18
C VAL A 286 -1.88 -13.34 -0.82
N ILE A 287 -1.98 -13.83 0.42
CA ILE A 287 -3.05 -14.76 0.81
C ILE A 287 -4.46 -14.15 0.70
N PRO A 288 -4.79 -13.02 1.34
CA PRO A 288 -6.09 -12.36 1.15
C PRO A 288 -6.27 -11.88 -0.30
N ASP A 289 -5.22 -11.44 -1.00
CA ASP A 289 -5.33 -11.00 -2.39
C ASP A 289 -5.76 -12.14 -3.32
N VAL A 290 -5.26 -13.36 -3.12
CA VAL A 290 -5.72 -14.54 -3.88
C VAL A 290 -7.24 -14.71 -3.75
N VAL A 291 -7.78 -14.50 -2.54
CA VAL A 291 -9.23 -14.56 -2.32
C VAL A 291 -9.95 -13.42 -3.05
N ILE A 292 -9.41 -12.20 -3.01
CA ILE A 292 -9.96 -11.05 -3.74
C ILE A 292 -9.97 -11.30 -5.26
N PHE A 293 -8.86 -11.69 -5.86
CA PHE A 293 -8.81 -11.94 -7.31
C PHE A 293 -9.67 -13.13 -7.71
N PHE A 294 -9.78 -14.16 -6.87
CA PHE A 294 -10.70 -15.27 -7.15
C PHE A 294 -12.16 -14.83 -7.03
N THR A 295 -12.47 -13.89 -6.14
CA THR A 295 -13.80 -13.23 -6.08
C THR A 295 -14.10 -12.49 -7.38
N TYR A 296 -13.12 -11.76 -7.92
CA TYR A 296 -13.26 -11.09 -9.21
C TYR A 296 -13.43 -12.09 -10.36
N ALA A 297 -12.71 -13.22 -10.34
CA ALA A 297 -12.90 -14.28 -11.32
C ALA A 297 -14.32 -14.86 -11.26
N LEU A 298 -14.87 -15.07 -10.07
CA LEU A 298 -16.26 -15.53 -9.89
C LEU A 298 -17.28 -14.53 -10.43
N LEU A 299 -17.06 -13.24 -10.19
CA LEU A 299 -17.90 -12.18 -10.76
C LEU A 299 -17.79 -12.13 -12.29
N TYR A 300 -16.57 -12.26 -12.82
CA TYR A 300 -16.31 -12.24 -14.26
C TYR A 300 -17.02 -13.37 -15.00
N VAL A 301 -16.98 -14.61 -14.49
CA VAL A 301 -17.65 -15.75 -15.14
C VAL A 301 -19.16 -15.82 -14.87
N ARG A 302 -19.66 -15.00 -13.95
CA ARG A 302 -21.11 -14.89 -13.67
C ARG A 302 -21.85 -14.12 -14.77
N GLY A 303 -21.19 -13.12 -15.39
CA GLY A 303 -21.81 -12.16 -16.30
C GLY A 303 -22.23 -10.90 -15.56
#